data_AF-A0A6P0SFG7-F1
#
_entry.id   AF-A0A6P0SFG7-F1
#
_cell.length_a   1.000
_cell.length_b   1.000
_cell.length_c   1.000
_cell.angle_alpha   90.00
_cell.angle_beta   90.00
_cell.angle_gamma   90.00
#
_symmetry.space_group_name_H-M   'P 1'
#
loop_
_entity.id
_entity.type
_entity.pdbx_description
1 polymer ?
#
loop_
_entity_poly.entity_id
_entity_poly.type
_entity_poly.pdbx_seq_one_letter_code
_entity_poly.pdbx_strand_id
1 'polypeptide(L)' 'MTTPRLYLPKPREAVGNYLRIISINDVYDINNYPYVETVIKSLKETSEDAVVIACLSGDFLSPCLITSLDGGK' A
#
# COMPACT_ATOMS: atom_id res chain seq x y z
N MET A 1 -11.13 4.57 19.64
CA MET A 1 -9.72 4.12 19.60
C MET A 1 -9.05 4.85 18.44
N THR A 2 -7.94 5.54 18.68
CA THR A 2 -7.18 6.23 17.63
C THR A 2 -6.39 5.21 16.82
N THR A 3 -6.63 5.15 15.51
CA THR A 3 -5.85 4.29 14.62
C THR A 3 -4.40 4.78 14.60
N PRO A 4 -3.41 3.90 14.88
CA PRO A 4 -2.00 4.31 14.84
C PRO A 4 -1.63 4.80 13.45
N ARG A 5 -0.98 5.97 13.38
CA ARG A 5 -0.52 6.58 12.13
C ARG A 5 0.94 6.23 11.88
N LEU A 6 1.21 5.58 10.77
CA LEU A 6 2.54 5.40 10.20
C LEU A 6 3.05 6.73 9.62
N TYR A 7 4.24 7.13 10.05
CA TYR A 7 4.98 8.26 9.51
C TYR A 7 6.29 7.76 8.90
N LEU A 8 6.54 8.12 7.63
CA LEU A 8 7.82 7.91 6.96
C LEU A 8 8.38 9.28 6.57
N PRO A 9 9.59 9.63 7.04
CA PRO A 9 10.16 10.95 6.79
C PRO A 9 10.36 11.20 5.30
N LYS A 10 10.36 12.47 4.91
CA LYS A 10 10.76 12.91 3.58
C LYS A 10 12.19 12.42 3.28
N PRO A 11 12.46 11.84 2.10
CA PRO A 11 13.82 11.48 1.71
C PRO A 11 14.75 12.70 1.80
N ARG A 12 15.96 12.52 2.33
CA ARG A 12 16.89 13.64 2.59
C ARG A 12 17.25 14.45 1.34
N GLU A 13 17.26 13.80 0.19
CA GLU A 13 17.64 14.38 -1.11
C GLU A 13 16.45 15.01 -1.84
N ALA A 14 15.22 14.85 -1.34
CA ALA A 14 14.04 15.40 -1.98
C ALA A 14 13.95 16.92 -1.77
N VAL A 15 13.88 17.68 -2.85
CA VAL A 15 13.70 19.14 -2.83
C VAL A 15 12.29 19.50 -3.29
N GLY A 16 11.58 20.35 -2.54
CA GLY A 16 10.21 20.74 -2.86
C GLY A 16 9.22 19.57 -2.78
N ASN A 17 8.24 19.53 -3.69
CA ASN A 17 7.29 18.43 -3.77
C ASN A 17 7.97 17.14 -4.26
N TYR A 18 7.56 16.00 -3.70
CA TYR A 18 8.06 14.69 -4.12
C TYR A 18 6.93 13.69 -4.39
N LEU A 19 7.27 12.62 -5.10
CA LEU A 19 6.37 11.51 -5.38
C LEU A 19 6.71 10.35 -4.44
N ARG A 20 5.70 9.82 -3.74
CA ARG A 20 5.79 8.60 -2.93
C ARG A 20 4.97 7.50 -3.60
N ILE A 21 5.66 6.50 -4.13
CA ILE A 21 5.05 5.33 -4.73
C ILE A 21 5.03 4.21 -3.70
N ILE A 22 3.84 3.70 -3.39
CA ILE A 22 3.63 2.51 -2.58
C ILE A 22 3.37 1.37 -3.55
N SER A 23 4.33 0.45 -3.72
CA SER A 23 4.18 -0.71 -4.60
C SER A 23 3.91 -1.96 -3.76
N ILE A 24 2.82 -2.66 -4.09
CA ILE A 24 2.44 -3.95 -3.51
C ILE A 24 2.47 -4.99 -4.63
N ASN A 25 3.28 -6.03 -4.46
CA ASN A 25 3.47 -7.12 -5.42
C ASN A 25 3.50 -8.47 -4.70
N ASP A 26 3.33 -9.56 -5.46
CA ASP A 26 3.59 -10.94 -5.03
C ASP A 26 2.86 -11.31 -3.73
N VAL A 27 1.56 -10.98 -3.68
CA VAL A 27 0.74 -11.23 -2.49
C VAL A 27 0.24 -12.66 -2.53
N TYR A 28 0.98 -13.55 -1.89
CA TYR A 28 0.62 -14.97 -1.76
C TYR A 28 -0.08 -15.31 -0.44
N ASP A 29 -0.06 -14.38 0.54
CA ASP A 29 -0.75 -14.52 1.83
C ASP A 29 -1.61 -13.27 2.11
N ILE A 30 -2.89 -13.50 2.42
CA ILE A 30 -3.87 -12.45 2.70
C ILE A 30 -3.95 -12.05 4.18
N ASN A 31 -3.24 -12.72 5.09
CA ASN A 31 -3.32 -12.46 6.52
C ASN A 31 -3.10 -10.99 6.88
N ASN A 32 -2.22 -10.31 6.15
CA ASN A 32 -1.90 -8.90 6.37
C ASN A 32 -2.54 -7.95 5.35
N TYR A 33 -3.18 -8.48 4.31
CA TYR A 33 -3.74 -7.66 3.22
C TYR A 33 -4.80 -6.65 3.68
N PRO A 34 -5.70 -6.96 4.64
CA PRO A 34 -6.66 -5.98 5.18
C PRO A 34 -6.01 -4.72 5.76
N TYR A 35 -4.76 -4.80 6.22
CA TYR A 35 -4.05 -3.64 6.78
C TYR A 35 -3.45 -2.73 5.72
N VAL A 36 -3.35 -3.16 4.45
CA VAL A 36 -2.77 -2.37 3.35
C VAL A 36 -3.52 -1.05 3.17
N GLU A 37 -4.86 -1.06 3.27
CA GLU A 37 -5.65 0.17 3.18
C GLU A 37 -5.30 1.15 4.30
N THR A 38 -5.12 0.64 5.53
CA THR A 38 -4.75 1.45 6.69
C THR A 38 -3.38 2.10 6.49
N VAL A 39 -2.40 1.35 5.97
CA VAL A 39 -1.06 1.85 5.65
C VAL A 39 -1.11 2.94 4.58
N ILE A 40 -1.84 2.70 3.48
CA ILE A 40 -1.96 3.68 2.38
C ILE A 40 -2.62 4.97 2.87
N LYS A 41 -3.73 4.88 3.63
CA LYS A 41 -4.40 6.05 4.21
C LYS A 41 -3.47 6.81 5.13
N SER A 42 -2.79 6.10 6.02
CA SER A 42 -1.85 6.73 6.94
C SER A 42 -0.74 7.47 6.21
N LEU A 43 -0.14 6.89 5.16
CA LEU A 43 0.91 7.55 4.40
C LEU A 43 0.39 8.74 3.59
N LYS A 44 -0.85 8.68 3.07
CA LYS A 44 -1.49 9.84 2.45
C LYS A 44 -1.71 10.99 3.43
N GLU A 45 -2.06 10.69 4.68
CA GLU A 45 -2.31 11.69 5.72
C GLU A 45 -1.02 12.28 6.32
N THR A 46 0.08 11.52 6.34
CA THR A 46 1.31 11.93 7.05
C THR A 46 2.45 12.39 6.15
N SER A 47 2.30 12.30 4.81
CA SER A 47 3.33 12.75 3.87
C SER A 47 3.15 14.22 3.51
N GLU A 48 3.91 15.10 4.16
CA GLU A 48 4.00 16.52 3.80
C GLU A 48 4.72 16.67 2.45
N ASP A 49 4.32 17.64 1.63
CA ASP A 49 4.88 17.93 0.29
C ASP A 49 4.92 16.73 -0.68
N ALA A 50 4.02 15.76 -0.51
CA ALA A 50 4.05 14.53 -1.29
C ALA A 50 2.77 14.34 -2.13
N VAL A 51 2.95 13.90 -3.37
CA VAL A 51 1.92 13.14 -4.09
C VAL A 51 2.11 11.67 -3.74
N VAL A 52 1.09 11.03 -3.19
CA VAL A 52 1.16 9.61 -2.79
C VAL A 52 0.32 8.76 -3.74
N ILE A 53 0.97 7.85 -4.45
CA ILE A 53 0.33 6.90 -5.37
C ILE A 53 0.54 5.48 -4.83
N ALA A 54 -0.52 4.68 -4.81
CA ALA A 54 -0.45 3.26 -4.49
C ALA A 54 -0.70 2.44 -5.76
N CYS A 55 0.19 1.47 -6.01
CA CYS A 55 0.18 0.61 -7.17
C CYS A 55 0.15 -0.85 -6.70
N LEU A 56 -0.82 -1.62 -7.21
CA LEU A 56 -0.87 -3.07 -7.07
C LEU A 56 -0.47 -3.67 -8.42
N SER A 57 0.77 -4.16 -8.56
CA SER A 57 1.33 -4.48 -9.89
C SER A 57 1.09 -5.92 -10.35
N GLY A 58 0.26 -6.68 -9.63
CA GLY A 58 -0.15 -8.03 -10.01
C GLY A 58 0.54 -9.14 -9.21
N ASP A 59 0.46 -10.36 -9.74
CA ASP A 59 0.78 -11.62 -9.02
C ASP A 59 0.13 -11.70 -7.63
N PHE A 60 -1.18 -11.46 -7.66
CA PHE A 60 -2.03 -11.56 -6.50
C PHE A 60 -2.61 -12.97 -6.47
N LEU A 61 -2.27 -13.74 -5.44
CA LEU A 61 -2.83 -15.07 -5.22
C LEU A 61 -2.61 -16.01 -6.42
N SER A 62 -1.36 -16.44 -6.62
CA SER A 62 -0.99 -17.68 -7.37
C SER A 62 -2.08 -18.73 -7.16
N PRO A 63 -2.60 -19.41 -8.21
CA PRO A 63 -3.97 -19.91 -8.30
C PRO A 63 -4.38 -20.68 -7.05
N CYS A 64 -4.92 -19.95 -6.08
CA CYS A 64 -5.45 -20.54 -4.88
C CYS A 64 -6.92 -20.84 -5.19
N LEU A 65 -7.41 -21.97 -4.67
CA LEU A 65 -8.74 -22.48 -5.01
C LEU A 65 -9.83 -21.41 -4.86
N ILE A 66 -9.66 -20.49 -3.90
CA ILE A 66 -10.64 -19.45 -3.63
C ILE A 66 -10.72 -18.39 -4.74
N THR A 67 -9.59 -17.88 -5.25
CA THR A 67 -9.60 -16.93 -6.39
C THR A 67 -9.99 -17.58 -7.70
N SER A 68 -9.78 -18.89 -7.82
CA SER A 68 -10.26 -19.69 -8.96
C SER A 68 -11.77 -19.94 -8.89
N LEU A 69 -12.39 -19.90 -7.71
CA LEU A 69 -13.82 -20.12 -7.50
C LEU A 69 -14.63 -18.83 -7.61
N ASP A 70 -14.09 -17.68 -7.17
CA ASP A 70 -14.75 -16.38 -7.26
C ASP A 70 -14.35 -15.55 -8.50
N GLY A 71 -13.30 -15.96 -9.21
CA GLY A 71 -12.78 -15.23 -10.38
C GLY A 71 -12.02 -13.95 -10.01
N GLY A 72 -11.45 -13.89 -8.80
CA GLY A 72 -10.79 -12.73 -8.23
C GLY A 72 -11.76 -11.66 -7.71
N LYS A 73 -12.94 -12.04 -7.21
CA LYS A 73 -14.03 -11.12 -6.81
C LYS A 73 -14.45 -11.21 -5.36
#